data_AF-Q02AI2-F1
#
_entry.id   AF-Q02AI2-F1
#
_cell.length_a   1.000
_cell.length_b   1.000
_cell.length_c   1.000
_cell.angle_alpha   90.00
_cell.angle_beta   90.00
_cell.angle_gamma   90.00
#
_symmetry.space_group_name_H-M   'P 1'
#
loop_
_entity.id
_entity.type
_entity.pdbx_description
1 polymer ?
#
loop_
_entity_poly.entity_id
_entity_poly.type
_entity_poly.pdbx_seq_one_letter_code
_entity_poly.pdbx_strand_id
1 'polypeptide(L)'
;MTATYTYDGDGRRVMKQSSLGTTTYVYDAAGNLAAEYGVPTVAPCTTCYLSADHLGSTRAMTDSSGNVIERYDYLPFGEDIFAGTANRTTALKYQNVNDPQDMDNRFTG
;
A
#
# COMPACT_ATOMS: atom_id res chain seq x y z
N MET A 1 12.92 -4.50 8.01
CA MET A 1 12.69 -5.30 6.78
C MET A 1 13.42 -4.61 5.65
N THR A 2 14.25 -5.31 4.87
CA THR A 2 15.06 -4.70 3.79
C THR A 2 14.54 -5.17 2.45
N ALA A 3 14.39 -4.24 1.49
CA ALA A 3 14.08 -4.56 0.10
C ALA A 3 15.25 -4.13 -0.79
N THR A 4 15.52 -4.89 -1.84
CA THR A 4 16.48 -4.54 -2.90
C THR A 4 15.72 -4.17 -4.17
N TYR A 5 16.32 -3.28 -4.94
CA TYR A 5 15.70 -2.72 -6.14
C TYR A 5 16.67 -2.81 -7.31
N THR A 6 16.15 -3.09 -8.50
CA THR A 6 16.91 -2.97 -9.75
C THR A 6 16.21 -2.01 -10.70
N TYR A 7 17.00 -1.37 -11.55
CA TYR A 7 16.58 -0.28 -12.41
C TYR A 7 17.02 -0.54 -13.85
N ASP A 8 16.26 -0.01 -14.81
CA ASP A 8 16.66 0.03 -16.22
C ASP A 8 17.69 1.17 -16.48
N GLY A 9 18.12 1.30 -17.74
CA GLY A 9 19.08 2.32 -18.17
C GLY A 9 18.56 3.77 -18.08
N ASP A 10 17.24 3.94 -17.98
CA ASP A 10 16.59 5.25 -17.80
C ASP A 10 16.33 5.56 -16.32
N GLY A 11 16.76 4.67 -15.41
CA GLY A 11 16.59 4.82 -13.97
C GLY A 11 15.19 4.47 -13.46
N ARG A 12 14.35 3.79 -14.24
CA ARG A 12 13.03 3.31 -13.78
C ARG A 12 13.19 1.97 -13.06
N ARG A 13 12.43 1.77 -11.98
CA ARG A 13 12.49 0.55 -11.17
C ARG A 13 11.87 -0.61 -11.93
N VAL A 14 12.63 -1.64 -12.26
CA VAL A 14 12.12 -2.84 -12.96
C VAL A 14 11.88 -4.03 -12.03
N MET A 15 12.50 -4.04 -10.85
CA MET A 15 12.28 -5.08 -9.85
C MET A 15 12.37 -4.54 -8.42
N LYS A 16 11.53 -5.10 -7.56
CA LYS A 16 11.63 -5.02 -6.10
C LYS A 16 11.71 -6.44 -5.56
N GLN A 17 12.71 -6.73 -4.73
CA GLN A 17 12.79 -7.99 -4.02
C GLN A 17 12.75 -7.71 -2.51
N SER A 18 11.86 -8.43 -1.82
CA SER A 18 11.70 -8.36 -0.37
C SER A 18 11.73 -9.78 0.23
N SER A 19 11.63 -9.88 1.55
CA SER A 19 11.47 -11.17 2.24
C SER A 19 10.18 -11.93 1.87
N LEU A 20 9.23 -11.27 1.22
CA LEU A 20 7.92 -11.83 0.84
C LEU A 20 7.90 -12.35 -0.60
N GLY A 21 8.85 -11.91 -1.42
CA GLY A 21 8.92 -12.27 -2.83
C GLY A 21 9.39 -11.13 -3.70
N THR A 22 9.27 -11.36 -5.00
CA THR A 22 9.74 -10.44 -6.05
C THR A 22 8.55 -9.84 -6.78
N THR A 23 8.63 -8.54 -7.00
CA THR A 23 7.71 -7.78 -7.84
C THR A 23 8.45 -7.25 -9.05
N THR A 24 7.91 -7.49 -10.24
CA THR A 24 8.43 -7.01 -11.52
C THR A 24 7.52 -5.92 -12.08
N TYR A 25 8.13 -4.81 -12.49
CA TYR A 25 7.47 -3.65 -13.07
C TYR A 25 7.73 -3.63 -14.59
N VAL A 26 6.66 -3.58 -15.39
CA VAL A 26 6.73 -3.56 -16.86
C VAL A 26 6.23 -2.22 -17.35
N TYR A 27 7.03 -1.56 -18.19
CA TYR A 27 6.72 -0.24 -18.76
C TYR A 27 6.31 -0.35 -20.23
N ASP A 28 5.39 0.51 -20.66
CA ASP A 28 5.03 0.65 -22.06
C ASP A 28 6.13 1.43 -22.85
N ALA A 29 5.95 1.54 -24.16
CA ALA A 29 6.89 2.25 -25.02
C ALA A 29 6.99 3.76 -24.75
N ALA A 30 6.00 4.34 -24.06
CA ALA A 30 6.03 5.73 -23.61
C ALA A 30 6.68 5.90 -22.22
N GLY A 31 7.06 4.80 -21.57
CA GLY A 31 7.69 4.79 -20.25
C GLY A 31 6.70 4.83 -19.09
N ASN A 32 5.40 4.62 -19.33
CA ASN A 32 4.40 4.52 -18.26
C ASN A 32 4.35 3.09 -17.72
N LEU A 33 4.03 2.92 -16.43
CA LEU A 33 3.86 1.59 -15.83
C LEU A 33 2.65 0.90 -16.47
N ALA A 34 2.90 -0.19 -17.19
CA ALA A 34 1.89 -0.96 -17.92
C ALA A 34 1.37 -2.16 -17.10
N ALA A 35 2.25 -2.79 -16.32
CA ALA A 35 1.89 -3.91 -15.47
C ALA A 35 2.83 -4.06 -14.27
N GLU A 36 2.31 -4.65 -13.21
CA GLU A 36 3.05 -5.08 -12.03
C GLU A 36 2.75 -6.56 -11.78
N TYR A 37 3.79 -7.38 -11.72
CA TYR A 37 3.69 -8.81 -11.44
C TYR A 37 4.39 -9.08 -10.11
N GLY A 38 3.59 -9.24 -9.06
CA GLY A 38 4.10 -9.41 -7.70
C GLY A 38 3.65 -10.69 -7.03
N VAL A 39 3.96 -10.77 -5.75
CA VAL A 39 3.35 -11.74 -4.83
C VAL A 39 1.84 -11.50 -4.85
N PRO A 40 1.00 -12.54 -5.01
CA PRO A 40 -0.45 -12.35 -5.04
C PRO A 40 -0.90 -11.64 -3.76
N THR A 41 -1.38 -10.41 -3.89
CA THR A 41 -2.05 -9.71 -2.80
C THR A 41 -3.52 -10.12 -2.83
N VAL A 42 -4.02 -10.57 -1.69
CA VAL A 42 -5.45 -10.86 -1.56
C VAL A 42 -6.13 -9.52 -1.42
N ALA A 43 -6.90 -9.11 -2.43
CA ALA A 43 -7.69 -7.90 -2.34
C ALA A 43 -8.56 -7.97 -1.08
N PRO A 44 -8.53 -6.95 -0.20
CA PRO A 44 -9.18 -7.03 1.11
C PRO A 44 -10.72 -7.02 1.00
N CYS A 45 -11.25 -6.64 -0.18
CA CYS A 45 -12.64 -6.82 -0.57
C CYS A 45 -12.78 -6.98 -2.10
N THR A 46 -13.92 -7.51 -2.54
CA THR A 46 -14.31 -7.55 -3.96
C THR A 46 -14.62 -6.16 -4.52
N THR A 47 -15.30 -5.32 -3.74
CA THR A 47 -15.52 -3.91 -4.04
C THR A 47 -15.21 -3.11 -2.79
N CYS A 48 -14.30 -2.16 -2.95
CA CYS A 48 -13.72 -1.39 -1.87
C CYS A 48 -14.00 0.10 -2.09
N TYR A 49 -14.43 0.79 -1.04
CA TYR A 49 -14.70 2.21 -1.07
C TYR A 49 -13.66 2.93 -0.20
N LEU A 50 -12.92 3.85 -0.81
CA LEU A 50 -11.87 4.62 -0.15
C LEU A 50 -12.45 5.94 0.37
N SER A 51 -12.20 6.22 1.64
CA SER A 51 -12.48 7.52 2.25
C SER A 51 -11.17 8.28 2.43
N ALA A 52 -11.00 9.40 1.73
CA ALA A 52 -9.82 10.23 1.80
C ALA A 52 -9.99 11.43 2.76
N ASP A 53 -8.88 11.96 3.26
CA ASP A 53 -8.85 13.28 3.90
C ASP A 53 -8.73 14.43 2.89
N HIS A 54 -8.61 15.66 3.40
CA HIS A 54 -8.60 16.87 2.57
C HIS A 54 -7.37 17.00 1.66
N LEU A 55 -6.31 16.22 1.90
CA LEU A 55 -5.12 16.16 1.05
C LEU A 55 -5.18 15.01 0.04
N GLY A 56 -6.24 14.19 0.09
CA GLY A 56 -6.41 13.03 -0.78
C GLY A 56 -5.83 11.73 -0.21
N SER A 57 -5.26 11.75 0.99
CA SER A 57 -4.74 10.54 1.63
C SER A 57 -5.87 9.66 2.14
N THR A 58 -5.85 8.37 1.84
CA THR A 58 -6.89 7.43 2.27
C THR A 58 -6.83 7.20 3.79
N ARG A 59 -7.94 7.36 4.52
CA ARG A 59 -8.05 7.18 5.98
C ARG A 59 -8.85 5.95 6.40
N ALA A 60 -9.75 5.48 5.55
CA ALA A 60 -10.50 4.27 5.80
C ALA A 60 -10.91 3.60 4.49
N MET A 61 -11.01 2.28 4.53
CA MET A 61 -11.55 1.47 3.46
C MET A 61 -12.75 0.68 3.99
N THR A 62 -13.85 0.69 3.24
CA THR A 62 -15.05 -0.10 3.55
C THR A 62 -15.40 -1.08 2.45
N ASP A 63 -15.97 -2.21 2.82
CA ASP A 63 -16.51 -3.19 1.88
C ASP A 63 -17.90 -2.77 1.33
N SER A 64 -18.44 -3.59 0.42
CA SER A 64 -19.79 -3.41 -0.14
C SER A 64 -20.95 -3.43 0.85
N SER A 65 -20.73 -3.95 2.06
CA SER A 65 -21.72 -3.97 3.15
C SER A 65 -21.56 -2.78 4.10
N GLY A 66 -20.58 -1.90 3.86
CA GLY A 66 -20.27 -0.75 4.72
C GLY A 66 -19.42 -1.08 5.93
N ASN A 67 -18.88 -2.30 6.04
CA ASN A 67 -17.96 -2.63 7.13
C ASN A 67 -16.59 -2.00 6.86
N VAL A 68 -15.99 -1.40 7.88
CA VAL A 68 -14.60 -0.95 7.81
C VAL A 68 -13.69 -2.16 7.82
N ILE A 69 -12.88 -2.29 6.77
CA ILE A 69 -11.92 -3.38 6.63
C ILE A 69 -10.49 -2.93 6.97
N GLU A 70 -10.18 -1.65 6.76
CA GLU A 70 -8.88 -1.04 7.08
C GLU A 70 -9.00 0.42 7.48
N ARG A 71 -8.07 0.89 8.32
CA ARG A 71 -7.92 2.27 8.76
C ARG A 71 -6.46 2.71 8.71
N TYR A 72 -6.29 3.98 8.36
CA TYR A 72 -5.00 4.63 8.20
C TYR A 72 -5.02 5.99 8.88
N ASP A 73 -3.96 6.26 9.62
CA ASP A 73 -3.68 7.57 10.16
C ASP A 73 -2.23 7.90 9.90
N TYR A 74 -1.96 9.17 9.61
CA TYR A 74 -0.65 9.62 9.17
C TYR A 74 -0.11 10.71 10.10
N LEU A 75 1.21 10.74 10.24
CA LEU A 75 1.95 11.90 10.72
C LEU A 75 1.92 13.02 9.66
N PRO A 76 2.32 14.26 10.01
CA PRO A 76 2.21 15.41 9.13
C PRO A 76 2.91 15.28 7.76
N PHE A 77 3.89 14.39 7.64
CA PHE A 77 4.64 14.15 6.40
C PHE A 77 4.32 12.79 5.74
N GLY A 78 3.21 12.17 6.14
CA GLY A 78 2.67 10.98 5.48
C GLY A 78 3.11 9.66 6.07
N GLU A 79 3.92 9.65 7.14
CA GLU A 79 4.31 8.39 7.77
C GLU A 79 3.12 7.74 8.51
N ASP A 80 2.98 6.42 8.35
CA ASP A 80 1.91 5.66 8.97
C ASP A 80 1.99 5.64 10.51
N ILE A 81 0.83 5.73 11.15
CA ILE A 81 0.63 5.51 12.58
C ILE A 81 -0.07 4.16 12.78
N PHE A 82 0.72 3.15 13.14
CA PHE A 82 0.26 1.77 13.26
C PHE A 82 -0.56 1.49 14.54
N ALA A 83 -1.22 0.32 14.55
CA ALA A 83 -1.79 -0.26 15.75
C ALA A 83 -0.72 -0.45 16.85
N GLY A 84 -1.11 -0.20 18.10
CA GLY A 84 -0.20 -0.15 19.25
C GLY A 84 0.28 1.26 19.59
N THR A 85 0.02 2.26 18.73
CA THR A 85 0.26 3.68 19.04
C THR A 85 -1.03 4.35 19.53
N ALA A 86 -1.01 4.86 20.76
CA ALA A 86 -2.17 5.46 21.43
C ALA A 86 -3.38 4.49 21.43
N ASN A 87 -4.56 4.96 21.02
CA ASN A 87 -5.80 4.16 21.01
C ASN A 87 -6.01 3.32 19.74
N ARG A 88 -5.02 3.23 18.84
CA ARG A 88 -5.13 2.45 17.60
C ARG A 88 -4.86 0.99 17.88
N THR A 89 -5.77 0.12 17.47
CA THR A 89 -5.65 -1.33 17.67
C THR A 89 -5.96 -2.08 16.37
N THR A 90 -5.46 -3.31 16.27
CA THR A 90 -5.79 -4.21 15.15
C THR A 90 -7.28 -4.58 15.14
N ALA A 91 -7.93 -4.62 16.31
CA ALA A 91 -9.38 -4.80 16.42
C ALA A 91 -10.16 -3.66 15.75
N LEU A 92 -9.61 -2.45 15.75
CA LEU A 92 -10.15 -1.29 15.04
C LEU A 92 -9.73 -1.22 13.56
N LYS A 93 -9.02 -2.25 13.06
CA LYS A 93 -8.56 -2.38 11.67
C LYS A 93 -7.41 -1.45 11.27
N TYR A 94 -6.58 -1.02 12.22
CA TYR A 94 -5.27 -0.45 11.91
C TYR A 94 -4.25 -1.56 11.66
N GLN A 95 -3.35 -1.37 10.68
CA GLN A 95 -2.27 -2.32 10.43
C GLN A 95 -1.26 -2.37 11.57
N ASN A 96 -0.60 -3.52 11.71
CA ASN A 96 0.62 -3.61 12.49
C ASN A 96 1.83 -3.18 11.64
N VAL A 97 2.89 -2.72 12.29
CA VAL A 97 4.17 -2.35 11.64
C VAL A 97 4.83 -3.51 10.87
N ASN A 98 4.34 -4.74 11.06
CA ASN A 98 4.84 -5.94 10.41
C ASN A 98 3.87 -6.48 9.36
N ASP A 99 2.85 -5.73 8.95
CA ASP A 99 1.92 -6.17 7.91
C ASP A 99 2.64 -6.19 6.56
N PRO A 100 2.79 -7.35 5.90
CA PRO A 100 3.40 -7.44 4.59
C PRO A 100 2.62 -6.72 3.46
N GLN A 101 1.36 -6.33 3.67
CA GLN A 101 0.53 -5.62 2.68
C GLN A 101 0.81 -4.11 2.60
N ASP A 102 1.84 -3.61 3.29
CA ASP A 102 2.15 -2.20 3.50
C ASP A 102 2.55 -1.37 2.26
N MET A 103 2.49 -1.94 1.05
CA MET A 103 3.27 -1.42 -0.08
C MET A 103 2.49 -1.18 -1.37
N ASP A 104 1.17 -1.45 -1.42
CA ASP A 104 0.38 -1.24 -2.63
C ASP A 104 -0.56 -0.03 -2.46
N ASN A 105 -0.25 1.04 -3.20
CA ASN A 105 -1.10 2.19 -3.52
C ASN A 105 -1.72 2.99 -2.35
N ARG A 106 -0.90 3.39 -1.37
CA ARG A 106 -1.27 4.46 -0.44
C ARG A 106 -0.85 5.80 -1.05
N PHE A 107 -1.76 6.40 -1.81
CA PHE A 107 -1.54 7.71 -2.40
C PHE A 107 -1.30 8.75 -1.29
N THR A 108 -0.06 9.22 -1.18
CA THR A 108 0.30 10.43 -0.44
C THR A 108 1.02 11.35 -1.43
N GLY A 109 0.25 12.17 -2.15
CA GLY A 109 0.74 13.34 -2.91
C GLY A 109 1.81 13.10 -3.97
#